data_AF-A0A939S3F9-F1
#
_entry.id   AF-A0A939S3F9-F1
#
_cell.length_a   1.000
_cell.length_b   1.000
_cell.length_c   1.000
_cell.angle_alpha   90.00
_cell.angle_beta   90.00
_cell.angle_gamma   90.00
#
_symmetry.space_group_name_H-M   'P 1'
#
loop_
_entity.id
_entity.type
_entity.pdbx_description
1 polymer ?
#
loop_
_entity_poly.entity_id
_entity_poly.type
_entity_poly.pdbx_seq_one_letter_code
_entity_poly.pdbx_strand_id
1 'polypeptide(L)'
;MMARTPADIGAAAAQIEDATHLFSSAQSLTEWRERFGYSQRQAAEAIGCSRGAWAGYEHGDQPIPKYISLAIAALSLGVGR
;
A
#
# COMPACT_ATOMS: atom_id res chain seq x y z
N MET A 1 -35.44 12.89 -1.10
CA MET A 1 -34.09 12.41 -1.47
C MET A 1 -33.27 13.64 -1.84
N MET A 2 -32.49 14.19 -0.90
CA MET A 2 -31.69 15.39 -1.19
C MET A 2 -30.48 15.00 -2.03
N ALA A 3 -30.33 15.63 -3.20
CA ALA A 3 -29.19 15.44 -4.07
C ALA A 3 -27.92 15.97 -3.37
N ARG A 4 -26.88 15.14 -3.26
CA ARG A 4 -25.55 15.57 -2.79
C ARG A 4 -25.07 16.71 -3.68
N THR A 5 -24.63 17.81 -3.07
CA THR A 5 -24.11 18.96 -3.81
C THR A 5 -22.73 18.63 -4.40
N PRO A 6 -22.27 19.34 -5.45
CA PRO A 6 -20.92 19.12 -6.01
C PRO A 6 -19.80 19.23 -4.96
N ALA A 7 -20.01 20.03 -3.90
CA ALA A 7 -19.10 20.15 -2.77
C ALA A 7 -19.04 18.86 -1.91
N ASP A 8 -20.17 18.18 -1.72
CA ASP A 8 -20.23 16.90 -0.99
C ASP A 8 -19.51 15.78 -1.76
N ILE A 9 -19.49 15.84 -3.09
CA ILE A 9 -18.74 14.91 -3.95
C ILE A 9 -17.23 15.17 -3.81
N GLY A 10 -16.81 16.44 -3.80
CA GLY A 10 -15.40 16.81 -3.62
C GLY A 10 -14.83 16.43 -2.25
N ALA A 11 -15.60 16.62 -1.17
CA ALA A 11 -15.20 16.22 0.17
C ALA A 11 -15.12 14.68 0.32
N ALA A 12 -16.05 13.95 -0.29
CA ALA A 12 -16.00 12.49 -0.33
C ALA A 12 -14.80 11.98 -1.14
N ALA A 13 -14.45 12.63 -2.26
CA ALA A 13 -13.27 12.26 -3.06
C ALA A 13 -11.96 12.42 -2.27
N ALA A 14 -11.80 13.52 -1.52
CA ALA A 14 -10.62 13.75 -0.69
C ALA A 14 -10.51 12.74 0.48
N GLN A 15 -11.62 12.35 1.10
CA GLN A 15 -11.63 11.30 2.13
C GLN A 15 -11.35 9.90 1.56
N ILE A 16 -11.80 9.64 0.32
CA ILE A 16 -11.48 8.40 -0.39
C ILE A 16 -9.98 8.35 -0.71
N GLU A 17 -9.38 9.46 -1.12
CA GLU A 17 -7.93 9.52 -1.38
C GLU A 17 -7.13 9.11 -0.14
N ASP A 18 -7.38 9.72 1.02
CA ASP A 18 -6.65 9.44 2.26
C ASP A 18 -6.82 7.99 2.76
N ALA A 19 -8.03 7.42 2.68
CA ALA A 19 -8.30 6.04 3.06
C ALA A 19 -7.75 4.99 2.07
N THR A 20 -7.43 5.39 0.84
CA THR A 20 -6.93 4.49 -0.22
C THR A 20 -5.40 4.35 -0.20
N HIS A 21 -4.70 5.14 0.62
CA HIS A 21 -3.24 5.17 0.70
C HIS A 21 -2.62 4.17 1.68
N LEU A 22 -3.24 3.00 1.86
CA LEU A 22 -2.62 1.90 2.59
C LEU A 22 -1.27 1.55 1.96
N PHE A 23 -0.20 1.58 2.75
CA PHE A 23 1.16 1.24 2.29
C PHE A 23 1.62 2.05 1.06
N SER A 24 1.39 3.37 1.07
CA SER A 24 1.76 4.28 -0.03
C SER A 24 3.12 4.95 0.14
N SER A 25 3.81 4.73 1.27
CA SER A 25 5.10 5.34 1.60
C SER A 25 6.18 4.30 1.87
N ALA A 26 7.43 4.68 1.61
CA ALA A 26 8.60 3.86 1.91
C ALA A 26 8.66 3.39 3.37
N GLN A 27 8.33 4.29 4.30
CA GLN A 27 8.25 4.00 5.72
C GLN A 27 7.20 2.92 6.01
N SER A 28 6.01 3.02 5.42
CA SER A 28 4.95 2.03 5.65
C SER A 28 5.27 0.63 5.14
N LEU A 29 6.08 0.48 4.07
CA LEU A 29 6.57 -0.83 3.64
C LEU A 29 7.57 -1.42 4.63
N THR A 30 8.50 -0.58 5.10
CA THR A 30 9.51 -0.97 6.09
C THR A 30 8.84 -1.47 7.37
N GLU A 31 7.89 -0.70 7.90
CA GLU A 31 7.14 -1.07 9.11
C GLU A 31 6.33 -2.36 8.93
N TRP A 32 5.71 -2.55 7.76
CA TRP A 32 4.99 -3.78 7.46
C TRP A 32 5.95 -4.98 7.44
N ARG A 33 7.07 -4.86 6.71
CA ARG A 33 8.07 -5.92 6.59
C ARG A 33 8.60 -6.33 7.97
N GLU A 34 8.95 -5.35 8.80
CA GLU A 34 9.47 -5.58 10.15
C GLU A 34 8.43 -6.22 11.07
N ARG A 35 7.17 -5.77 11.01
CA ARG A 35 6.05 -6.37 11.76
C ARG A 35 5.84 -7.85 11.43
N PHE A 36 6.02 -8.22 10.17
CA PHE A 36 5.92 -9.60 9.71
C PHE A 36 7.23 -10.41 9.87
N GLY A 37 8.31 -9.79 10.34
CA GLY A 37 9.60 -10.44 10.52
C GLY A 37 10.29 -10.83 9.20
N TYR A 38 9.96 -10.15 8.11
CA TYR A 38 10.51 -10.44 6.79
C TYR A 38 11.84 -9.70 6.56
N SER A 39 12.76 -10.36 5.87
CA SER A 39 13.82 -9.69 5.12
C SER A 39 13.25 -9.06 3.84
N GLN A 40 13.98 -8.14 3.20
CA GLN A 40 13.54 -7.55 1.93
C GLN A 40 13.29 -8.60 0.84
N ARG A 41 14.10 -9.66 0.81
CA ARG A 41 13.90 -10.78 -0.12
C ARG A 41 12.58 -11.50 0.15
N GLN A 42 12.30 -11.83 1.41
CA GLN A 42 11.07 -12.53 1.79
C GLN A 42 9.83 -11.69 1.54
N ALA A 43 9.90 -10.38 1.81
CA ALA A 43 8.81 -9.47 1.52
C ALA A 43 8.51 -9.42 0.01
N ALA A 44 9.56 -9.28 -0.82
CA ALA A 44 9.43 -9.32 -2.28
C ALA A 44 8.84 -10.65 -2.79
N GLU A 45 9.25 -11.78 -2.22
CA GLU A 45 8.69 -13.09 -2.53
C GLU A 45 7.22 -13.20 -2.15
N ALA A 46 6.84 -12.73 -0.94
CA ALA A 46 5.48 -12.80 -0.44
C ALA A 46 4.49 -12.01 -1.31
N ILE A 47 4.91 -10.87 -1.85
CA ILE A 47 4.07 -10.03 -2.70
C ILE A 47 4.27 -10.28 -4.22
N GLY A 48 5.18 -11.18 -4.59
CA GLY A 48 5.42 -11.57 -5.98
C GLY A 48 6.14 -10.51 -6.84
N CYS A 49 7.13 -9.81 -6.28
CA CYS A 49 7.97 -8.86 -7.03
C CYS A 49 9.47 -9.19 -6.93
N SER A 50 10.30 -8.46 -7.68
CA SER A 50 11.76 -8.63 -7.56
C SER A 50 12.29 -7.93 -6.29
N ARG A 51 13.33 -8.49 -5.68
CA ARG A 51 14.04 -7.86 -4.55
C ARG A 51 14.52 -6.43 -4.88
N GLY A 52 14.96 -6.19 -6.11
CA GLY A 52 15.40 -4.86 -6.55
C GLY A 52 14.25 -3.85 -6.55
N ALA A 53 13.07 -4.25 -7.04
CA ALA A 53 11.88 -3.41 -6.99
C ALA A 53 11.47 -3.09 -5.55
N TRP A 54 11.42 -4.11 -4.68
CA TRP A 54 11.14 -3.92 -3.25
C TRP A 54 12.09 -2.91 -2.59
N ALA A 55 13.40 -3.06 -2.80
CA ALA A 55 14.39 -2.15 -2.24
C ALA A 55 14.19 -0.70 -2.73
N GLY A 56 13.88 -0.50 -4.02
CA GLY A 56 13.58 0.82 -4.56
C GLY A 56 12.33 1.47 -3.94
N TYR A 57 11.33 0.67 -3.56
CA TYR A 57 10.15 1.15 -2.84
C TYR A 57 10.47 1.57 -1.41
N GLU A 58 11.26 0.78 -0.67
CA GLU A 58 11.67 1.12 0.71
C GLU A 58 12.67 2.29 0.77
N HIS A 59 13.46 2.51 -0.27
CA HIS A 59 14.35 3.67 -0.33
C HIS A 59 13.63 4.95 -0.78
N GLY A 60 12.46 4.80 -1.42
CA GLY A 60 11.75 5.92 -2.05
C GLY A 60 12.29 6.30 -3.43
N ASP A 61 13.19 5.50 -4.01
CA ASP A 61 13.70 5.69 -5.38
C ASP A 61 12.59 5.55 -6.42
N GLN A 62 11.60 4.70 -6.13
CA GLN A 62 10.45 4.49 -6.99
C GLN A 62 9.14 4.62 -6.21
N PRO A 63 8.11 5.24 -6.82
CA PRO A 63 6.78 5.27 -6.21
C PRO A 63 6.24 3.86 -6.07
N ILE A 64 5.53 3.60 -4.97
CA ILE A 64 4.91 2.30 -4.71
C ILE A 64 3.71 2.12 -5.65
N PRO A 65 3.70 1.11 -6.53
CA PRO A 65 2.56 0.86 -7.39
C PRO A 65 1.32 0.44 -6.58
N LYS A 66 0.13 0.89 -7.00
CA LYS A 66 -1.13 0.62 -6.28
C LYS A 66 -1.39 -0.88 -6.06
N TYR A 67 -1.00 -1.75 -6.99
CA TYR A 67 -1.19 -3.19 -6.85
C TYR A 67 -0.29 -3.81 -5.78
N ILE A 68 0.87 -3.20 -5.47
CA ILE A 68 1.75 -3.61 -4.38
C ILE A 68 1.07 -3.32 -3.04
N SER A 69 0.56 -2.09 -2.88
CA SER A 69 -0.23 -1.69 -1.72
C SER A 69 -1.42 -2.63 -1.47
N LEU A 70 -2.10 -3.05 -2.55
CA LEU A 70 -3.21 -4.00 -2.47
C LEU A 70 -2.78 -5.40 -2.02
N ALA A 71 -1.65 -5.91 -2.54
CA ALA A 71 -1.09 -7.20 -2.14
C ALA A 71 -0.68 -7.21 -0.65
N ILE A 72 -0.04 -6.14 -0.18
CA ILE A 72 0.35 -5.98 1.22
C ILE A 72 -0.90 -5.94 2.13
N ALA A 73 -1.95 -5.24 1.72
CA ALA A 73 -3.23 -5.21 2.45
C ALA A 73 -3.86 -6.61 2.53
N ALA A 74 -3.86 -7.37 1.44
CA ALA A 74 -4.38 -8.74 1.42
C ALA A 74 -3.61 -9.66 2.39
N LEU A 75 -2.27 -9.64 2.34
CA LEU A 75 -1.43 -10.42 3.26
C LEU A 75 -1.64 -10.02 4.73
N SER A 76 -1.84 -8.72 4.99
CA SER A 76 -2.14 -8.18 6.32
C SER A 76 -3.46 -8.69 6.89
N LEU A 77 -4.43 -8.98 6.02
CA LEU A 77 -5.71 -9.61 6.35
C LEU A 77 -5.64 -11.14 6.40
N GLY A 78 -4.48 -11.74 6.13
CA GLY A 78 -4.30 -13.20 6.09
C GLY A 78 -4.79 -13.86 4.80
N VAL A 79 -5.06 -13.10 3.75
CA VAL A 79 -5.45 -13.61 2.43
C VAL A 79 -4.20 -13.93 1.62
N GLY A 80 -4.13 -15.11 1.00
CA GLY A 80 -3.02 -15.52 0.13
C GLY A 80 -1.81 -16.12 0.84
N ARG A 81 -2.03 -16.73 2.01
CA ARG A 81 -1.05 -17.65 2.64
C ARG A 81 -1.19 -19.06 2.10
#